data_AF-A0AAV8V6U3-F1
#
_entry.id   AF-A0AAV8V6U3-F1
#
_cell.length_a   1.000
_cell.length_b   1.000
_cell.length_c   1.000
_cell.angle_alpha   90.00
_cell.angle_beta   90.00
_cell.angle_gamma   90.00
#
_symmetry.space_group_name_H-M   'P 1'
#
loop_
_entity.id
_entity.type
_entity.pdbx_description
1 polymer ?
#
loop_
_entity_poly.entity_id
_entity_poly.type
_entity_poly.pdbx_seq_one_letter_code
_entity_poly.pdbx_strand_id
1 'polypeptide(L)'
;MNDRLRAAEYVGLADYLQLRIQLAKQRQNNDDNEDDTDEEDEEAATLGKMVILPSTFVGSPRHQQQLYQDAMAVVARFGIPSIFLTMITNTHWPEIVDNIPRGHSAADHPSLIDRVFNCKVQELLDDMLQSQIFGEPVANLNYPYNPYLLLKYKAHINVESCGTIQSVKYLYKYLFKSSDRALLQINVRNIIEYNEIENFLNGRYMSPLGACWHINEFPMHRNTHTVYRLFVHLPNRQIVRFRPGFEHQAIERNEVTKLTAWFILNQNDPNVHQHLYIDIPYFYVWNARERRWTVRQRGGDKIVVRMYSVHIRNQELYYLRLLLLHVRGARSYEEVRTVNGVIYETFKEAC
;
A
#
# COMPACT_ATOMS: atom_id res chain seq x y z
N MET A 1 33.20 -23.74 9.27
CA MET A 1 33.54 -23.30 7.91
C MET A 1 32.27 -22.68 7.34
N ASN A 2 32.30 -21.36 7.14
CA ASN A 2 31.29 -20.48 6.51
C ASN A 2 29.81 -20.90 6.52
N ASP A 3 29.00 -20.20 7.32
CA ASP A 3 27.68 -19.74 6.87
C ASP A 3 27.39 -18.35 7.45
N ARG A 4 27.96 -17.34 6.79
CA ARG A 4 27.50 -15.95 6.90
C ARG A 4 26.24 -15.83 6.04
N LEU A 5 25.06 -15.97 6.65
CA LEU A 5 23.81 -15.61 6.00
C LEU A 5 23.75 -14.08 5.85
N ARG A 6 23.71 -13.65 4.59
CA ARG A 6 23.68 -12.24 4.16
C ARG A 6 22.32 -11.62 4.50
N ALA A 7 22.33 -10.37 4.92
CA ALA A 7 21.15 -9.52 5.19
C ALA A 7 20.37 -9.11 3.91
N ALA A 8 20.20 -10.02 2.95
CA ALA A 8 19.69 -9.70 1.61
C ALA A 8 18.32 -10.32 1.28
N GLU A 9 17.66 -11.02 2.19
CA GLU A 9 16.37 -11.63 1.92
C GLU A 9 15.27 -10.95 2.75
N TYR A 10 14.38 -10.24 2.07
CA TYR A 10 13.11 -9.81 2.60
C TYR A 10 12.29 -11.06 2.97
N VAL A 11 12.42 -11.50 4.21
CA VAL A 11 11.62 -12.59 4.77
C VAL A 11 10.18 -12.09 4.88
N GLY A 12 9.27 -12.64 4.08
CA GLY A 12 7.85 -12.31 4.17
C GLY A 12 7.30 -12.73 5.54
N LEU A 13 6.18 -12.14 5.96
CA LEU A 13 5.49 -12.49 7.22
C LEU A 13 5.23 -14.01 7.34
N ALA A 14 4.99 -14.70 6.23
CA ALA A 14 4.82 -16.15 6.20
C ALA A 14 6.10 -16.90 6.57
N ASP A 15 7.25 -16.46 6.06
CA ASP A 15 8.56 -17.09 6.29
C ASP A 15 9.04 -16.81 7.72
N TYR A 16 8.78 -15.61 8.27
CA TYR A 16 9.02 -15.30 9.68
C TYR A 16 8.16 -16.18 10.61
N LEU A 17 6.88 -16.38 10.28
CA LEU A 17 5.99 -17.25 11.04
C LEU A 17 6.39 -18.73 10.94
N GLN A 18 6.82 -19.20 9.76
CA GLN A 18 7.34 -20.57 9.61
C GLN A 18 8.63 -20.78 10.39
N LEU A 19 9.54 -19.82 10.38
CA LEU A 19 10.77 -19.86 11.18
C LEU A 19 10.45 -19.91 12.67
N ARG A 20 9.47 -19.12 13.16
CA ARG A 20 9.04 -19.14 14.57
C ARG A 20 8.35 -20.46 14.96
N ILE A 21 7.55 -21.05 14.06
CA ILE A 21 6.93 -22.36 14.28
C ILE A 21 7.99 -23.47 14.29
N GLN A 22 9.00 -23.41 13.42
CA GLN A 22 10.11 -24.37 13.41
C GLN A 22 10.98 -24.26 14.66
N LEU A 23 11.29 -23.03 15.09
CA LEU A 23 12.05 -22.79 16.32
C LEU A 23 11.27 -23.23 17.57
N ALA A 24 9.94 -23.11 17.58
CA ALA A 24 9.10 -23.63 18.66
C ALA A 24 9.09 -25.17 18.70
N LYS A 25 9.03 -25.83 17.54
CA LYS A 25 9.08 -27.30 17.44
C LYS A 25 10.45 -27.88 17.78
N GLN A 26 11.54 -27.16 17.49
CA GLN A 26 12.90 -27.58 17.86
C GLN A 26 13.16 -27.48 19.37
N ARG A 27 12.40 -26.64 20.09
CA ARG A 27 12.47 -26.56 21.56
C ARG A 27 11.70 -27.70 22.22
N GLN A 28 10.52 -28.03 21.70
CA GLN A 28 9.73 -29.20 22.15
C GLN A 28 10.47 -30.54 22.03
N ASN A 29 11.32 -30.74 21.01
CA ASN A 29 12.09 -31.98 20.87
C ASN A 29 13.28 -32.12 21.83
N ASN A 30 13.64 -31.07 22.58
CA ASN A 30 14.70 -31.12 23.58
C ASN A 30 14.18 -31.32 25.01
N ASP A 31 12.85 -31.26 25.23
CA ASP A 31 12.21 -31.34 26.54
C ASP A 31 11.56 -32.71 26.83
N ASP A 32 11.97 -33.78 26.14
CA ASP A 32 11.56 -35.15 26.48
C ASP A 32 12.30 -35.72 27.73
N ASN A 33 12.94 -34.87 28.55
CA ASN A 33 13.55 -35.27 29.82
C ASN A 33 13.08 -34.38 30.99
N GLU A 34 12.25 -35.00 31.84
CA GLU A 34 11.94 -34.69 33.24
C GLU A 34 11.06 -33.46 33.58
N ASP A 35 9.81 -33.79 33.92
CA ASP A 35 8.96 -33.42 35.07
C ASP A 35 9.03 -32.01 35.71
N ASP A 36 7.82 -31.53 36.04
CA ASP A 36 7.44 -30.38 36.87
C ASP A 36 7.70 -28.96 36.31
N THR A 37 6.65 -28.34 35.73
CA THR A 37 5.99 -27.11 36.24
C THR A 37 4.96 -26.55 35.23
N ASP A 38 3.68 -26.87 35.44
CA ASP A 38 2.51 -26.32 34.71
C ASP A 38 2.22 -24.82 34.98
N GLU A 39 3.20 -24.02 35.41
CA GLU A 39 3.02 -22.58 35.73
C GLU A 39 3.76 -21.63 34.77
N GLU A 40 4.74 -22.07 33.98
CA GLU A 40 5.49 -21.19 33.06
C GLU A 40 4.83 -21.00 31.67
N ASP A 41 3.90 -21.88 31.29
CA ASP A 41 3.22 -21.82 29.98
C ASP A 41 2.15 -20.71 29.88
N GLU A 42 1.63 -20.21 31.00
CA GLU A 42 0.74 -19.04 31.01
C GLU A 42 1.50 -17.72 30.83
N GLU A 43 2.77 -17.65 31.22
CA GLU A 43 3.56 -16.42 31.10
C GLU A 43 3.97 -16.15 29.63
N ALA A 44 4.19 -17.19 28.83
CA ALA A 44 4.48 -17.06 27.40
C ALA A 44 3.26 -16.59 26.56
N ALA A 45 2.03 -16.84 27.04
CA ALA A 45 0.81 -16.30 26.44
C ALA A 45 0.63 -14.79 26.69
N THR A 46 1.40 -14.23 27.64
CA THR A 46 1.39 -12.81 28.02
C THR A 46 2.37 -11.96 27.18
N LEU A 47 2.96 -12.53 26.13
CA LEU A 47 3.71 -11.78 25.12
C LEU A 47 2.74 -11.01 24.20
N GLY A 48 2.37 -9.80 24.65
CA GLY A 48 1.85 -8.68 23.84
C GLY A 48 0.79 -9.01 22.79
N LYS A 49 -0.43 -8.49 22.96
CA LYS A 49 -1.49 -8.60 21.95
C LYS A 49 -0.98 -8.17 20.57
N MET A 50 -0.96 -9.10 19.60
CA MET A 50 -0.54 -8.81 18.23
C MET A 50 -1.51 -7.80 17.58
N VAL A 51 -1.12 -6.52 17.55
CA VAL A 51 -1.90 -5.48 16.89
C VAL A 51 -1.42 -5.31 15.45
N ILE A 52 -2.18 -5.86 14.50
CA ILE A 52 -1.91 -5.62 13.08
C ILE A 52 -2.54 -4.28 12.67
N LEU A 53 -1.69 -3.28 12.43
CA LEU A 53 -2.13 -1.96 12.00
C LEU A 53 -2.91 -2.03 10.68
N PRO A 54 -4.02 -1.28 10.55
CA PRO A 54 -4.79 -1.23 9.30
C PRO A 54 -4.02 -0.50 8.20
N SER A 55 -4.40 -0.72 6.94
CA SER A 55 -3.82 0.01 5.80
C SER A 55 -4.08 1.51 5.82
N THR A 56 -4.99 2.00 6.67
CA THR A 56 -5.22 3.43 6.91
C THR A 56 -4.16 4.06 7.81
N PHE A 57 -3.36 3.25 8.52
CA PHE A 57 -2.24 3.76 9.30
C PHE A 57 -1.04 3.99 8.38
N VAL A 58 -0.71 5.26 8.13
CA VAL A 58 0.41 5.67 7.28
C VAL A 58 1.71 5.05 7.78
N GLY A 59 2.52 4.53 6.86
CA GLY A 59 3.79 3.86 7.16
C GLY A 59 3.67 2.39 7.59
N SER A 60 2.48 1.89 7.94
CA SER A 60 2.31 0.47 8.28
C SER A 60 2.60 -0.47 7.10
N PRO A 61 2.99 -1.74 7.33
CA PRO A 61 3.21 -2.71 6.25
C PRO A 61 2.00 -2.86 5.31
N ARG A 62 0.78 -2.82 5.86
CA ARG A 62 -0.46 -2.88 5.06
C ARG A 62 -0.67 -1.62 4.22
N HIS A 63 -0.33 -0.44 4.74
CA HIS A 63 -0.38 0.82 3.99
C HIS A 63 0.61 0.78 2.81
N GLN A 64 1.85 0.36 3.08
CA GLN A 64 2.90 0.23 2.06
C GLN A 64 2.50 -0.73 0.94
N GLN A 65 1.97 -1.90 1.31
CA GLN A 65 1.49 -2.90 0.36
C GLN A 65 0.33 -2.36 -0.49
N GLN A 66 -0.60 -1.59 0.09
CA GLN A 66 -1.70 -0.98 -0.67
C GLN A 66 -1.19 0.03 -1.69
N LEU A 67 -0.26 0.92 -1.30
CA LEU A 67 0.32 1.89 -2.23
C LEU A 67 1.06 1.20 -3.38
N TYR A 68 1.87 0.18 -3.09
CA TYR A 68 2.53 -0.61 -4.14
C TYR A 68 1.52 -1.24 -5.11
N GLN A 69 0.48 -1.91 -4.58
CA GLN A 69 -0.53 -2.54 -5.44
C GLN A 69 -1.36 -1.51 -6.23
N ASP A 70 -1.56 -0.31 -5.70
CA ASP A 70 -2.22 0.80 -6.42
C ASP A 70 -1.37 1.29 -7.58
N ALA A 71 -0.07 1.51 -7.37
CA ALA A 71 0.85 1.88 -8.45
C ALA A 71 0.93 0.79 -9.53
N MET A 72 0.91 -0.48 -9.14
CA MET A 72 0.87 -1.58 -10.10
C MET A 72 -0.41 -1.58 -10.95
N ALA A 73 -1.54 -1.12 -10.39
CA ALA A 73 -2.77 -0.94 -11.17
C ALA A 73 -2.65 0.20 -12.18
N VAL A 74 -1.98 1.30 -11.80
CA VAL A 74 -1.65 2.41 -12.71
C VAL A 74 -0.75 1.91 -13.84
N VAL A 75 0.29 1.14 -13.52
CA VAL A 75 1.19 0.55 -14.52
C VAL A 75 0.47 -0.41 -15.45
N ALA A 76 -0.43 -1.24 -14.93
CA ALA A 76 -1.23 -2.16 -15.75
C ALA A 76 -2.14 -1.41 -16.75
N ARG A 77 -2.58 -0.19 -16.40
CA ARG A 77 -3.47 0.62 -17.24
C ARG A 77 -2.72 1.49 -18.25
N PHE A 78 -1.66 2.15 -17.82
CA PHE A 78 -0.96 3.18 -18.60
C PHE A 78 0.43 2.77 -19.10
N GLY A 79 0.90 1.57 -18.72
CA GLY A 79 2.23 1.10 -19.03
C GLY A 79 3.25 1.43 -17.93
N ILE A 80 4.47 0.98 -18.16
CA ILE A 80 5.60 1.20 -17.26
C ILE A 80 5.98 2.69 -17.20
N PRO A 81 6.49 3.18 -16.06
CA PRO A 81 6.95 4.57 -15.97
C PRO A 81 8.14 4.81 -16.89
N SER A 82 8.13 5.93 -17.60
CA SER A 82 9.21 6.33 -18.52
C SER A 82 10.31 7.13 -17.83
N ILE A 83 9.99 7.84 -16.75
CA ILE A 83 10.91 8.74 -16.04
C ILE A 83 10.83 8.46 -14.54
N PHE A 84 11.99 8.42 -13.90
CA PHE A 84 12.15 8.48 -12.45
C PHE A 84 12.99 9.70 -12.10
N LEU A 85 12.44 10.60 -11.29
CA LEU A 85 13.08 11.86 -10.94
C LEU A 85 13.28 11.90 -9.43
N THR A 86 14.49 12.25 -9.00
CA THR A 86 14.78 12.59 -7.60
C THR A 86 15.29 14.01 -7.52
N MET A 87 14.86 14.72 -6.47
CA MET A 87 15.33 16.06 -6.12
C MET A 87 15.79 16.03 -4.68
N ILE A 88 16.99 16.53 -4.43
CA ILE A 88 17.57 16.67 -3.10
C ILE A 88 17.56 18.14 -2.73
N THR A 89 17.11 18.45 -1.52
CA THR A 89 17.12 19.80 -0.95
C THR A 89 18.50 20.45 -1.08
N ASN A 90 18.55 21.70 -1.54
CA ASN A 90 19.75 22.52 -1.42
C ASN A 90 19.63 23.43 -0.19
N THR A 91 20.49 23.22 0.80
CA THR A 91 20.54 24.06 2.02
C THR A 91 21.05 25.47 1.77
N HIS A 92 21.60 25.75 0.58
CA HIS A 92 22.07 27.08 0.17
C HIS A 92 21.02 27.89 -0.61
N TRP A 93 19.76 27.46 -0.64
CA TRP A 93 18.68 28.29 -1.16
C TRP A 93 18.57 29.59 -0.34
N PRO A 94 18.43 30.77 -0.97
CA PRO A 94 18.24 32.05 -0.27
C PRO A 94 17.09 32.00 0.73
N GLU A 95 15.99 31.32 0.36
CA GLU A 95 14.83 31.12 1.22
C GLU A 95 15.17 30.41 2.55
N ILE A 96 16.25 29.61 2.57
CA ILE A 96 16.78 28.98 3.78
C ILE A 96 17.83 29.90 4.43
N VAL A 97 18.87 30.28 3.70
CA VAL A 97 20.04 30.99 4.25
C VAL A 97 19.64 32.34 4.86
N ASP A 98 18.77 33.10 4.20
CA ASP A 98 18.37 34.44 4.64
C ASP A 98 17.43 34.39 5.85
N ASN A 99 16.82 33.23 6.13
CA ASN A 99 15.87 33.02 7.21
C ASN A 99 16.44 32.18 8.38
N ILE A 100 17.71 31.78 8.30
CA ILE A 100 18.41 31.13 9.42
C ILE A 100 19.03 32.21 10.33
N PRO A 101 18.77 32.16 11.65
CA PRO A 101 19.44 33.03 12.62
C PRO A 101 20.97 32.93 12.56
N ARG A 102 21.67 34.05 12.81
CA ARG A 102 23.14 34.07 12.84
C ARG A 102 23.67 33.04 13.84
N GLY A 103 24.65 32.23 13.40
CA GLY A 103 25.28 31.20 14.20
C GLY A 103 24.57 29.85 14.20
N HIS A 104 23.39 29.74 13.57
CA HIS A 104 22.71 28.47 13.39
C HIS A 104 23.00 27.88 12.00
N SER A 105 22.83 26.57 11.85
CA SER A 105 22.92 25.84 10.59
C SER A 105 21.52 25.43 10.10
N ALA A 106 21.43 24.98 8.85
CA ALA A 106 20.18 24.45 8.30
C ALA A 106 19.68 23.23 9.09
N ALA A 107 20.59 22.40 9.61
CA ALA A 107 20.24 21.21 10.40
C ALA A 107 19.46 21.54 11.68
N ASP A 108 19.63 22.76 12.22
CA ASP A 108 18.95 23.23 13.42
C ASP A 108 17.50 23.68 13.14
N HIS A 109 17.13 23.86 11.87
CA HIS A 109 15.83 24.41 11.45
C HIS A 109 15.10 23.48 10.44
N PRO A 110 14.76 22.24 10.82
CA PRO A 110 14.13 21.26 9.93
C PRO A 110 12.76 21.73 9.40
N SER A 111 12.00 22.47 10.18
CA SER A 111 10.69 23.00 9.75
C SER A 111 10.81 24.04 8.63
N LEU A 112 11.85 24.88 8.65
CA LEU A 112 12.14 25.82 7.58
C LEU A 112 12.54 25.06 6.31
N ILE A 113 13.42 24.08 6.43
CA ILE A 113 13.85 23.23 5.31
C ILE A 113 12.64 22.57 4.64
N ASP A 114 11.77 21.91 5.41
CA ASP A 114 10.62 21.19 4.86
C ASP A 114 9.67 22.12 4.11
N ARG A 115 9.43 23.32 4.65
CA ARG A 115 8.58 24.33 4.01
C ARG A 115 9.15 24.79 2.68
N VAL A 116 10.44 25.16 2.66
CA VAL A 116 11.10 25.59 1.42
C VAL A 116 11.14 24.44 0.41
N PHE A 117 11.51 23.22 0.84
CA PHE A 117 11.53 22.06 -0.03
C PHE A 117 10.15 21.75 -0.61
N ASN A 118 9.10 21.78 0.21
CA ASN A 118 7.73 21.57 -0.27
C ASN A 118 7.33 22.63 -1.32
N CYS A 119 7.69 23.90 -1.13
CA CYS A 119 7.47 24.93 -2.15
C CYS A 119 8.19 24.59 -3.47
N LYS A 120 9.46 24.17 -3.42
CA LYS A 120 10.21 23.76 -4.62
C LYS A 120 9.62 22.52 -5.29
N VAL A 121 9.10 21.57 -4.50
CA VAL A 121 8.35 20.41 -5.03
C VAL A 121 7.07 20.85 -5.72
N GLN A 122 6.32 21.83 -5.19
CA GLN A 122 5.13 22.37 -5.88
C GLN A 122 5.51 23.00 -7.21
N GLU A 123 6.53 23.87 -7.23
CA GLU A 123 7.02 24.49 -8.46
C GLU A 123 7.44 23.42 -9.49
N LEU A 124 8.13 22.36 -9.05
CA LEU A 124 8.54 21.25 -9.93
C LEU A 124 7.34 20.48 -10.48
N LEU A 125 6.33 20.23 -9.66
CA LEU A 125 5.08 19.60 -10.12
C LEU A 125 4.36 20.48 -11.14
N ASP A 126 4.33 21.79 -10.94
CA ASP A 126 3.70 22.73 -11.87
C ASP A 126 4.49 22.80 -13.20
N ASP A 127 5.81 22.81 -13.16
CA ASP A 127 6.65 22.70 -14.35
C ASP A 127 6.38 21.43 -15.14
N MET A 128 6.28 20.30 -14.44
CA MET A 128 6.06 19.00 -15.07
C MET A 128 4.64 18.84 -15.62
N LEU A 129 3.62 19.27 -14.86
CA LEU A 129 2.22 18.98 -15.17
C LEU A 129 1.53 20.10 -15.94
N GLN A 130 1.88 21.37 -15.70
CA GLN A 130 1.30 22.53 -16.37
C GLN A 130 2.19 23.00 -17.52
N SER A 131 3.49 23.15 -17.28
CA SER A 131 4.44 23.64 -18.29
C SER A 131 4.94 22.54 -19.23
N GLN A 132 4.61 21.27 -18.94
CA GLN A 132 4.92 20.08 -19.76
C GLN A 132 6.37 20.06 -20.26
N ILE A 133 7.33 20.37 -19.37
CA ILE A 133 8.76 20.51 -19.71
C ILE A 133 9.42 19.26 -20.35
N PHE A 134 8.75 18.11 -20.30
CA PHE A 134 9.17 16.86 -20.92
C PHE A 134 8.41 16.52 -22.22
N GLY A 135 7.53 17.40 -22.72
CA GLY A 135 6.76 17.25 -23.98
C GLY A 135 5.67 16.16 -23.96
N GLU A 136 5.01 15.93 -25.11
CA GLU A 136 4.32 14.66 -25.40
C GLU A 136 5.36 13.64 -25.94
N PRO A 137 5.48 12.44 -25.36
CA PRO A 137 6.67 11.59 -25.57
C PRO A 137 6.61 10.73 -26.85
N VAL A 138 7.66 10.79 -27.69
CA VAL A 138 7.80 9.94 -28.89
C VAL A 138 9.17 9.22 -28.99
N ALA A 139 10.27 9.79 -28.45
CA ALA A 139 11.51 9.12 -27.96
C ALA A 139 12.69 10.13 -27.84
N ASN A 140 13.57 10.02 -26.83
CA ASN A 140 15.04 9.81 -26.95
C ASN A 140 15.72 9.61 -25.56
N LEU A 141 16.92 9.03 -25.60
CA LEU A 141 17.71 8.39 -24.54
C LEU A 141 18.35 9.31 -23.48
N ASN A 142 18.45 8.77 -22.26
CA ASN A 142 19.27 9.12 -21.08
C ASN A 142 20.04 10.45 -21.07
N TYR A 143 19.58 11.36 -20.21
CA TYR A 143 20.48 12.25 -19.49
C TYR A 143 20.11 12.26 -17.99
N PRO A 144 20.96 11.73 -17.08
CA PRO A 144 20.85 12.00 -15.64
C PRO A 144 20.94 13.50 -15.31
N TYR A 145 21.41 14.30 -16.28
CA TYR A 145 21.61 15.73 -16.23
C TYR A 145 20.53 16.47 -17.02
N ASN A 146 19.63 17.16 -16.33
CA ASN A 146 18.76 18.16 -16.95
C ASN A 146 19.29 19.57 -16.61
N PRO A 147 20.04 20.24 -17.50
CA PRO A 147 20.64 21.54 -17.22
C PRO A 147 19.59 22.59 -16.85
N TYR A 148 18.41 22.54 -17.46
CA TYR A 148 17.31 23.45 -17.15
C TYR A 148 16.87 23.30 -15.69
N LEU A 149 16.61 22.07 -15.24
CA LEU A 149 16.17 21.82 -13.86
C LEU A 149 17.26 22.15 -12.83
N LEU A 150 18.52 21.82 -13.13
CA LEU A 150 19.64 22.15 -12.24
C LEU A 150 19.84 23.67 -12.11
N LEU A 151 19.72 24.42 -13.22
CA LEU A 151 19.86 25.87 -13.20
C LEU A 151 18.67 26.55 -12.53
N LYS A 152 17.44 26.09 -12.81
CA LYS A 152 16.22 26.66 -12.25
C LYS A 152 16.13 26.42 -10.75
N TYR A 153 16.31 25.18 -10.30
CA TYR A 153 16.15 24.81 -8.90
C TYR A 153 17.44 24.95 -8.09
N LYS A 154 18.60 25.12 -8.72
CA LYS A 154 19.91 25.13 -8.04
C LYS A 154 20.03 23.97 -7.05
N ALA A 155 19.64 22.77 -7.45
CA ALA A 155 19.54 21.61 -6.59
C ALA A 155 20.05 20.37 -7.30
N HIS A 156 20.44 19.34 -6.54
CA HIS A 156 20.80 18.06 -7.12
C HIS A 156 19.52 17.35 -7.57
N ILE A 157 19.25 17.41 -8.87
CA ILE A 157 18.14 16.73 -9.53
C ILE A 157 18.71 15.68 -10.46
N ASN A 158 18.22 14.45 -10.31
CA ASN A 158 18.60 13.32 -11.15
C ASN A 158 17.36 12.81 -11.89
N VAL A 159 17.47 12.66 -13.21
CA VAL A 159 16.40 12.23 -14.09
C VAL A 159 16.82 10.94 -14.79
N GLU A 160 16.19 9.83 -14.45
CA GLU A 160 16.51 8.52 -14.99
C GLU A 160 15.42 8.05 -15.95
N SER A 161 15.81 7.57 -17.12
CA SER A 161 14.90 6.85 -17.99
C SER A 161 14.57 5.50 -17.37
N CYS A 162 13.28 5.24 -17.14
CA CYS A 162 12.79 3.96 -16.66
C CYS A 162 12.23 3.14 -17.83
N GLY A 163 12.61 1.86 -17.86
CA GLY A 163 12.17 0.91 -18.89
C GLY A 163 11.63 -0.40 -18.31
N THR A 164 11.51 -0.51 -16.99
CA THR A 164 11.13 -1.76 -16.33
C THR A 164 10.19 -1.51 -15.16
N ILE A 165 9.39 -2.53 -14.81
CA ILE A 165 8.53 -2.51 -13.64
C ILE A 165 9.30 -2.49 -12.31
N GLN A 166 10.61 -2.78 -12.35
CA GLN A 166 11.48 -2.74 -11.18
C GLN A 166 11.66 -1.30 -10.67
N SER A 167 11.55 -0.30 -11.53
CA SER A 167 11.55 1.12 -11.13
C SER A 167 10.44 1.45 -10.12
N VAL A 168 9.26 0.83 -10.23
CA VAL A 168 8.17 1.00 -9.24
C VAL A 168 8.53 0.35 -7.92
N LYS A 169 9.11 -0.86 -7.94
CA LYS A 169 9.63 -1.50 -6.71
C LYS A 169 10.69 -0.63 -6.06
N TYR A 170 11.56 -0.04 -6.87
CA TYR A 170 12.61 0.86 -6.42
C TYR A 170 12.04 2.13 -5.79
N LEU A 171 11.07 2.79 -6.42
CA LEU A 171 10.36 3.95 -5.85
C LEU A 171 9.84 3.65 -4.45
N TYR A 172 9.12 2.54 -4.28
CA TYR A 172 8.57 2.18 -2.97
C TYR A 172 9.63 1.74 -1.96
N LYS A 173 10.74 1.15 -2.41
CA LYS A 173 11.90 0.91 -1.56
C LYS A 173 12.47 2.22 -1.00
N TYR A 174 12.51 3.29 -1.80
CA TYR A 174 13.00 4.61 -1.36
C TYR A 174 11.99 5.34 -0.49
N LEU A 175 10.70 5.33 -0.85
CA LEU A 175 9.63 5.96 -0.06
C LEU A 175 9.51 5.35 1.34
N PHE A 176 9.76 4.05 1.47
CA PHE A 176 9.65 3.33 2.73
C PHE A 176 10.99 3.00 3.37
N LYS A 177 12.09 3.56 2.85
CA LYS A 177 13.35 3.57 3.58
C LYS A 177 13.17 4.53 4.74
N SER A 178 12.89 3.99 5.93
CA SER A 178 12.75 4.79 7.14
C SER A 178 14.08 5.42 7.54
N SER A 179 14.01 6.41 8.43
CA SER A 179 15.17 6.84 9.18
C SER A 179 15.70 5.66 10.01
N ASP A 180 16.86 5.15 9.63
CA ASP A 180 17.52 4.07 10.36
C ASP A 180 18.08 4.62 11.68
N ARG A 181 17.56 4.14 12.81
CA ARG A 181 18.17 4.35 14.12
C ARG A 181 18.86 3.05 14.54
N ALA A 182 20.18 3.06 14.57
CA ALA A 182 20.93 2.00 15.21
C ALA A 182 20.98 2.26 16.72
N LEU A 183 20.52 1.31 17.53
CA LEU A 183 20.72 1.31 18.98
C LEU A 183 21.87 0.36 19.30
N LEU A 184 22.95 0.90 19.86
CA LEU A 184 24.07 0.11 20.35
C LEU A 184 24.02 0.12 21.88
N GLN A 185 23.71 -1.03 22.48
CA GLN A 185 23.80 -1.23 23.92
C GLN A 185 25.05 -2.06 24.23
N ILE A 186 26.01 -1.47 24.93
CA ILE A 186 27.24 -2.15 25.36
C ILE A 186 27.01 -2.62 26.80
N ASN A 187 26.74 -3.92 26.99
CA ASN A 187 26.58 -4.51 28.32
C ASN A 187 27.92 -5.07 28.81
N VAL A 188 28.46 -4.48 29.87
CA VAL A 188 29.71 -4.92 30.52
C VAL A 188 29.50 -6.16 31.39
N ARG A 189 28.25 -6.50 31.73
CA ARG A 189 27.90 -7.52 32.73
C ARG A 189 27.19 -8.78 32.19
N ASN A 190 27.12 -9.00 30.87
CA ASN A 190 26.36 -10.11 30.25
C ASN A 190 24.87 -10.22 30.65
N ILE A 191 24.30 -9.21 31.31
CA ILE A 191 22.87 -9.13 31.62
C ILE A 191 22.19 -8.37 30.47
N ILE A 192 21.20 -8.99 29.82
CA ILE A 192 20.38 -8.35 28.80
C ILE A 192 19.15 -7.76 29.49
N GLU A 193 19.19 -6.47 29.81
CA GLU A 193 18.00 -5.73 30.25
C GLU A 193 17.12 -5.42 29.04
N TYR A 194 16.06 -6.19 28.84
CA TYR A 194 15.11 -6.01 27.75
C TYR A 194 14.00 -5.03 28.15
N ASN A 195 14.11 -3.78 27.69
CA ASN A 195 13.07 -2.77 27.89
C ASN A 195 12.11 -2.71 26.69
N GLU A 196 10.97 -3.39 26.79
CA GLU A 196 9.98 -3.45 25.70
C GLU A 196 9.43 -2.06 25.32
N ILE A 197 9.13 -1.21 26.31
CA ILE A 197 8.55 0.13 26.06
C ILE A 197 9.54 1.00 25.30
N GLU A 198 10.80 1.01 25.72
CA GLU A 198 11.84 1.78 25.06
C GLU A 198 12.14 1.23 23.66
N ASN A 199 12.20 -0.10 23.51
CA ASN A 199 12.35 -0.75 22.21
C ASN A 199 11.18 -0.42 21.25
N PHE A 200 9.95 -0.38 21.77
CA PHE A 200 8.76 0.00 21.00
C PHE A 200 8.82 1.46 20.55
N LEU A 201 9.23 2.38 21.42
CA LEU A 201 9.42 3.80 21.08
C LEU A 201 10.55 3.99 20.07
N ASN A 202 11.67 3.29 20.27
CA ASN A 202 12.83 3.33 19.38
C ASN A 202 12.50 2.77 18.00
N GLY A 203 11.70 1.70 17.92
CA GLY A 203 11.21 1.14 16.65
C GLY A 203 10.26 2.05 15.88
N ARG A 204 9.74 3.12 16.51
CA ARG A 204 8.89 4.14 15.89
C ARG A 204 9.59 5.49 15.72
N TYR A 205 10.91 5.50 15.82
CA TYR A 205 11.71 6.71 15.60
C TYR A 205 11.43 7.33 14.23
N MET A 206 11.28 8.65 14.22
CA MET A 206 11.12 9.47 13.03
C MET A 206 12.17 10.58 13.05
N SER A 207 12.82 10.85 11.91
CA SER A 207 13.78 11.95 11.80
C SER A 207 13.10 13.32 12.01
N PRO A 208 13.85 14.36 12.40
CA PRO A 208 13.29 15.71 12.56
C PRO A 208 12.57 16.23 11.31
N LEU A 209 13.15 16.00 10.12
CA LEU A 209 12.52 16.33 8.84
C LEU A 209 11.25 15.50 8.60
N GLY A 210 11.27 14.19 8.89
CA GLY A 210 10.06 13.37 8.78
C GLY A 210 8.93 13.87 9.69
N ALA A 211 9.27 14.24 10.92
CA ALA A 211 8.31 14.76 11.89
C ALA A 211 7.75 16.12 11.48
N CYS A 212 8.62 17.05 11.07
CA CYS A 212 8.20 18.36 10.59
C CYS A 212 7.30 18.24 9.34
N TRP A 213 7.60 17.35 8.41
CA TRP A 213 6.73 17.08 7.24
C TRP A 213 5.32 16.66 7.64
N HIS A 214 5.20 15.80 8.68
CA HIS A 214 3.91 15.34 9.20
C HIS A 214 3.17 16.45 9.96
N ILE A 215 3.88 17.23 10.79
CA ILE A 215 3.31 18.36 11.55
C ILE A 215 2.74 19.42 10.60
N ASN A 216 3.40 19.66 9.47
CA ASN A 216 2.91 20.59 8.44
C ASN A 216 1.81 19.99 7.54
N GLU A 217 1.39 18.74 7.77
CA GLU A 217 0.40 18.02 6.97
C GLU A 217 0.73 17.97 5.47
N PHE A 218 2.02 17.94 5.13
CA PHE A 218 2.44 17.88 3.73
C PHE A 218 2.17 16.50 3.12
N PRO A 219 1.59 16.42 1.90
CA PRO A 219 1.30 15.14 1.27
C PRO A 219 2.58 14.32 1.02
N MET A 220 2.65 13.11 1.59
CA MET A 220 3.77 12.17 1.36
C MET A 220 3.79 11.58 -0.06
N HIS A 221 2.63 11.54 -0.72
CA HIS A 221 2.50 11.08 -2.11
C HIS A 221 1.35 11.82 -2.77
N ARG A 222 1.43 11.96 -4.10
CA ARG A 222 0.35 12.50 -4.94
C ARG A 222 0.18 11.63 -6.17
N ASN A 223 -1.07 11.39 -6.54
CA ASN A 223 -1.43 10.64 -7.73
C ASN A 223 -2.34 11.50 -8.60
N THR A 224 -2.12 11.51 -9.91
CA THR A 224 -3.01 12.17 -10.88
C THR A 224 -4.32 11.41 -11.08
N HIS A 225 -4.30 10.09 -10.84
CA HIS A 225 -5.46 9.21 -10.94
C HIS A 225 -5.81 8.63 -9.57
N THR A 226 -7.11 8.48 -9.32
CA THR A 226 -7.60 7.79 -8.12
C THR A 226 -7.74 6.31 -8.38
N VAL A 227 -7.09 5.47 -7.56
CA VAL A 227 -7.26 4.02 -7.65
C VAL A 227 -8.54 3.59 -6.93
N TYR A 228 -9.55 3.14 -7.69
CA TYR A 228 -10.80 2.65 -7.15
C TYR A 228 -10.71 1.14 -6.87
N ARG A 229 -10.81 0.75 -5.60
CA ARG A 229 -10.64 -0.64 -5.17
C ARG A 229 -11.98 -1.38 -5.07
N LEU A 230 -12.12 -2.47 -5.83
CA LEU A 230 -13.29 -3.36 -5.81
C LEU A 230 -13.01 -4.61 -4.98
N PHE A 231 -13.96 -4.93 -4.11
CA PHE A 231 -13.93 -6.09 -3.23
C PHE A 231 -14.64 -7.27 -3.90
N VAL A 232 -14.15 -8.46 -3.63
CA VAL A 232 -14.77 -9.72 -4.06
C VAL A 232 -14.96 -10.59 -2.83
N HIS A 233 -16.09 -11.27 -2.76
CA HIS A 233 -16.37 -12.25 -1.72
C HIS A 233 -17.30 -13.31 -2.31
N LEU A 234 -17.27 -14.50 -1.70
CA LEU A 234 -18.23 -15.56 -2.00
C LEU A 234 -19.62 -15.20 -1.44
N PRO A 235 -20.67 -15.91 -1.86
CA PRO A 235 -22.00 -15.78 -1.26
C PRO A 235 -21.93 -15.88 0.27
N ASN A 236 -22.55 -14.92 0.96
CA ASN A 236 -22.61 -14.84 2.43
C ASN A 236 -21.24 -14.78 3.15
N ARG A 237 -20.14 -14.47 2.45
CA ARG A 237 -18.80 -14.29 3.03
C ARG A 237 -18.30 -12.85 2.94
N GLN A 238 -19.21 -11.88 2.95
CA GLN A 238 -18.86 -10.47 3.02
C GLN A 238 -18.20 -10.12 4.35
N ILE A 239 -17.25 -9.18 4.32
CA ILE A 239 -16.63 -8.65 5.53
C ILE A 239 -17.61 -7.67 6.17
N VAL A 240 -18.05 -7.97 7.39
CA VAL A 240 -18.91 -7.08 8.18
C VAL A 240 -18.11 -6.53 9.36
N ARG A 241 -18.22 -5.22 9.61
CA ARG A 241 -17.62 -4.59 10.79
C ARG A 241 -18.71 -4.42 11.85
N PHE A 242 -18.46 -4.94 13.03
CA PHE A 242 -19.37 -4.86 14.16
C PHE A 242 -18.61 -4.52 15.43
N ARG A 243 -19.33 -4.04 16.44
CA ARG A 243 -18.80 -3.90 17.80
C ARG A 243 -18.99 -5.24 18.52
N PRO A 244 -18.01 -5.73 19.29
CA PRO A 244 -18.18 -6.94 20.09
C PRO A 244 -19.49 -6.88 20.91
N GLY A 245 -20.27 -7.96 20.88
CA GLY A 245 -21.60 -8.06 21.51
C GLY A 245 -22.78 -7.67 20.61
N PHE A 246 -22.54 -7.24 19.37
CA PHE A 246 -23.57 -6.89 18.38
C PHE A 246 -23.48 -7.74 17.10
N GLU A 247 -22.95 -8.96 17.21
CA GLU A 247 -22.72 -9.90 16.11
C GLU A 247 -24.01 -10.22 15.36
N HIS A 248 -25.07 -10.58 16.10
CA HIS A 248 -26.36 -10.98 15.53
C HIS A 248 -27.00 -9.85 14.73
N GLN A 249 -27.00 -8.62 15.25
CA GLN A 249 -27.52 -7.46 14.55
C GLN A 249 -26.74 -7.16 13.26
N ALA A 250 -25.43 -7.41 13.27
CA ALA A 250 -24.59 -7.22 12.10
C ALA A 250 -24.88 -8.24 10.98
N ILE A 251 -25.22 -9.48 11.36
CA ILE A 251 -25.64 -10.53 10.43
C ILE A 251 -27.02 -10.19 9.84
N GLU A 252 -27.98 -9.80 10.69
CA GLU A 252 -29.35 -9.45 10.27
C GLU A 252 -29.42 -8.27 9.29
N ARG A 253 -28.52 -7.30 9.43
CA ARG A 253 -28.43 -6.16 8.50
C ARG A 253 -28.11 -6.55 7.06
N ASN A 254 -27.59 -7.77 6.83
CA ASN A 254 -27.20 -8.35 5.54
C ASN A 254 -26.77 -7.31 4.50
N GLU A 255 -25.66 -6.67 4.82
CA GLU A 255 -25.22 -5.42 4.21
C GLU A 255 -24.94 -5.55 2.69
N VAL A 256 -25.72 -4.84 1.86
CA VAL A 256 -25.53 -4.79 0.40
C VAL A 256 -24.13 -4.29 0.04
N THR A 257 -23.31 -5.12 -0.59
CA THR A 257 -21.93 -4.78 -0.96
C THR A 257 -21.88 -4.16 -2.35
N LYS A 258 -20.72 -3.62 -2.73
CA LYS A 258 -20.51 -3.11 -4.10
C LYS A 258 -20.70 -4.20 -5.16
N LEU A 259 -20.38 -5.45 -4.85
CA LEU A 259 -20.55 -6.60 -5.75
C LEU A 259 -22.02 -6.98 -5.86
N THR A 260 -22.72 -7.15 -4.73
CA THR A 260 -24.14 -7.51 -4.79
C THR A 260 -25.01 -6.38 -5.33
N ALA A 261 -24.63 -5.12 -5.12
CA ALA A 261 -25.26 -3.99 -5.78
C ALA A 261 -25.02 -3.94 -7.29
N TRP A 262 -23.91 -4.51 -7.80
CA TRP A 262 -23.71 -4.64 -9.25
C TRP A 262 -24.69 -5.65 -9.85
N PHE A 263 -24.94 -6.77 -9.16
CA PHE A 263 -25.99 -7.72 -9.54
C PHE A 263 -27.37 -7.05 -9.60
N ILE A 264 -27.74 -6.30 -8.56
CA ILE A 264 -29.00 -5.54 -8.51
C ILE A 264 -29.05 -4.49 -9.65
N LEU A 265 -27.93 -3.83 -9.93
CA LEU A 265 -27.83 -2.87 -11.02
C LEU A 265 -28.11 -3.54 -12.38
N ASN A 266 -27.52 -4.71 -12.63
CA ASN A 266 -27.79 -5.49 -13.84
C ASN A 266 -29.24 -5.99 -13.93
N GLN A 267 -29.93 -6.23 -12.81
CA GLN A 267 -31.34 -6.61 -12.85
C GLN A 267 -32.24 -5.45 -13.31
N ASN A 268 -31.87 -4.21 -12.99
CA ASN A 268 -32.71 -3.03 -13.18
C ASN A 268 -32.40 -2.23 -14.45
N ASP A 269 -31.16 -2.28 -14.96
CA ASP A 269 -30.72 -1.49 -16.11
C ASP A 269 -30.00 -2.37 -17.14
N PRO A 270 -30.65 -2.69 -18.28
CA PRO A 270 -30.05 -3.49 -19.35
C PRO A 270 -28.79 -2.86 -19.96
N ASN A 271 -28.61 -1.53 -19.89
CA ASN A 271 -27.42 -0.88 -20.45
C ASN A 271 -26.14 -1.29 -19.71
N VAL A 272 -26.28 -1.76 -18.46
CA VAL A 272 -25.13 -2.20 -17.65
C VAL A 272 -24.61 -3.56 -18.14
N HIS A 273 -25.42 -4.33 -18.87
CA HIS A 273 -25.04 -5.67 -19.34
C HIS A 273 -23.84 -5.68 -20.28
N GLN A 274 -23.46 -4.54 -20.86
CA GLN A 274 -22.26 -4.42 -21.69
C GLN A 274 -20.96 -4.26 -20.87
N HIS A 275 -21.08 -3.94 -19.57
CA HIS A 275 -19.94 -3.60 -18.71
C HIS A 275 -19.56 -4.78 -17.80
N LEU A 276 -18.24 -4.99 -17.64
CA LEU A 276 -17.71 -5.91 -16.64
C LEU A 276 -17.82 -5.28 -15.25
N TYR A 277 -17.75 -6.10 -14.20
CA TYR A 277 -17.73 -5.58 -12.83
C TYR A 277 -16.57 -4.58 -12.60
N ILE A 278 -15.41 -4.84 -13.21
CA ILE A 278 -14.24 -3.94 -13.16
C ILE A 278 -14.47 -2.60 -13.87
N ASP A 279 -15.41 -2.52 -14.81
CA ASP A 279 -15.67 -1.32 -15.59
C ASP A 279 -16.66 -0.38 -14.88
N ILE A 280 -17.46 -0.90 -13.94
CA ILE A 280 -18.53 -0.15 -13.29
C ILE A 280 -18.07 1.18 -12.69
N PRO A 281 -16.93 1.28 -11.99
CA PRO A 281 -16.53 2.56 -11.40
C PRO A 281 -16.21 3.66 -12.43
N TYR A 282 -15.98 3.34 -13.70
CA TYR A 282 -15.80 4.34 -14.76
C TYR A 282 -17.12 5.01 -15.15
N PHE A 283 -18.25 4.30 -15.05
CA PHE A 283 -19.57 4.77 -15.47
C PHE A 283 -20.52 5.06 -14.31
N TYR A 284 -20.26 4.50 -13.13
CA TYR A 284 -21.10 4.62 -11.94
C TYR A 284 -20.28 5.00 -10.71
N VAL A 285 -20.93 5.67 -9.76
CA VAL A 285 -20.41 6.05 -8.44
C VAL A 285 -21.17 5.28 -7.37
N TRP A 286 -20.44 4.83 -6.35
CA TRP A 286 -21.06 4.18 -5.19
C TRP A 286 -21.69 5.21 -4.27
N ASN A 287 -23.02 5.17 -4.09
CA ASN A 287 -23.72 5.93 -3.07
C ASN A 287 -23.70 5.12 -1.77
N ALA A 288 -22.88 5.54 -0.79
CA ALA A 288 -22.75 4.83 0.48
C ALA A 288 -24.00 4.94 1.38
N ARG A 289 -24.80 6.00 1.23
CA ARG A 289 -26.02 6.22 2.03
C ARG A 289 -27.15 5.30 1.56
N GLU A 290 -27.32 5.19 0.25
CA GLU A 290 -28.37 4.37 -0.38
C GLU A 290 -27.88 2.96 -0.73
N ARG A 291 -26.58 2.68 -0.55
CA ARG A 291 -25.92 1.40 -0.86
C ARG A 291 -26.18 0.91 -2.28
N ARG A 292 -26.13 1.82 -3.26
CA ARG A 292 -26.36 1.51 -4.67
C ARG A 292 -25.40 2.24 -5.58
N TRP A 293 -25.29 1.74 -6.80
CA TRP A 293 -24.59 2.40 -7.88
C TRP A 293 -25.48 3.46 -8.52
N THR A 294 -24.96 4.66 -8.73
CA THR A 294 -25.63 5.75 -9.46
C THR A 294 -24.78 6.19 -10.63
N VAL A 295 -25.39 6.70 -11.70
CA VAL A 295 -24.67 7.12 -12.91
C VAL A 295 -23.66 8.20 -12.56
N ARG A 296 -22.41 8.03 -13.03
CA ARG A 296 -21.32 8.98 -12.84
C ARG A 296 -21.49 10.15 -13.79
N GLN A 297 -21.40 11.35 -13.24
CA GLN A 297 -21.48 12.58 -14.04
C GLN A 297 -20.10 13.10 -14.50
N ARG A 298 -19.03 12.88 -13.71
CA ARG A 298 -17.67 13.42 -13.97
C ARG A 298 -16.56 12.51 -13.42
N GLY A 299 -15.34 12.68 -13.97
CA GLY A 299 -14.10 12.12 -13.42
C GLY A 299 -13.90 10.62 -13.68
N GLY A 300 -14.61 10.03 -14.64
CA GLY A 300 -14.39 8.63 -15.03
C GLY A 300 -13.03 8.41 -15.69
N ASP A 301 -12.52 9.44 -16.37
CA ASP A 301 -11.22 9.51 -17.03
C ASP A 301 -10.04 9.48 -16.05
N LYS A 302 -10.21 10.00 -14.82
CA LYS A 302 -9.16 10.08 -13.78
C LYS A 302 -9.19 8.93 -12.78
N ILE A 303 -9.76 7.78 -13.17
CA ILE A 303 -9.88 6.60 -12.31
C ILE A 303 -9.04 5.47 -12.87
N VAL A 304 -8.46 4.68 -11.98
CA VAL A 304 -7.89 3.37 -12.29
C VAL A 304 -8.57 2.36 -11.39
N VAL A 305 -9.25 1.37 -11.96
CA VAL A 305 -9.95 0.36 -11.16
C VAL A 305 -9.03 -0.81 -10.87
N ARG A 306 -8.98 -1.24 -9.60
CA ARG A 306 -8.29 -2.46 -9.18
C ARG A 306 -9.21 -3.35 -8.38
N MET A 307 -9.30 -4.62 -8.76
CA MET A 307 -9.94 -5.65 -7.94
C MET A 307 -8.90 -6.25 -6.97
N TYR A 308 -9.26 -6.47 -5.70
CA TYR A 308 -8.34 -7.08 -4.73
C TYR A 308 -7.76 -8.40 -5.25
N SER A 309 -6.47 -8.62 -5.02
CA SER A 309 -5.81 -9.87 -5.38
C SER A 309 -6.29 -10.97 -4.44
N VAL A 310 -6.58 -12.14 -5.00
CA VAL A 310 -6.95 -13.34 -4.24
C VAL A 310 -5.85 -14.38 -4.44
N HIS A 311 -5.43 -15.03 -3.36
CA HIS A 311 -4.42 -16.07 -3.44
C HIS A 311 -5.01 -17.35 -4.06
N ILE A 312 -4.28 -18.03 -4.94
CA ILE A 312 -4.77 -19.23 -5.66
C ILE A 312 -5.21 -20.38 -4.74
N ARG A 313 -4.64 -20.47 -3.52
CA ARG A 313 -5.08 -21.42 -2.48
C ARG A 313 -6.55 -21.23 -2.08
N ASN A 314 -7.09 -20.01 -2.19
CA ASN A 314 -8.52 -19.77 -2.01
C ASN A 314 -9.21 -19.96 -3.37
N GLN A 315 -9.32 -21.22 -3.79
CA GLN A 315 -9.69 -21.62 -5.16
C GLN A 315 -10.99 -20.93 -5.61
N GLU A 316 -12.11 -21.14 -4.91
CA GLU A 316 -13.40 -20.60 -5.34
C GLU A 316 -13.42 -19.07 -5.45
N LEU A 317 -12.85 -18.36 -4.48
CA LEU A 317 -12.79 -16.90 -4.54
C LEU A 317 -11.86 -16.41 -5.65
N TYR A 318 -10.78 -17.16 -5.94
CA TYR A 318 -9.85 -16.87 -7.02
C TYR A 318 -10.53 -17.02 -8.39
N TYR A 319 -11.25 -18.12 -8.62
CA TYR A 319 -11.99 -18.33 -9.87
C TYR A 319 -13.17 -17.37 -10.01
N LEU A 320 -13.91 -17.06 -8.94
CA LEU A 320 -14.92 -16.00 -8.96
C LEU A 320 -14.31 -14.66 -9.40
N ARG A 321 -13.15 -14.28 -8.85
CA ARG A 321 -12.44 -13.06 -9.26
C ARG A 321 -12.09 -13.10 -10.75
N LEU A 322 -11.64 -14.24 -11.27
CA LEU A 322 -11.33 -14.39 -12.70
C LEU A 322 -12.58 -14.24 -13.57
N LEU A 323 -13.69 -14.87 -13.20
CA LEU A 323 -14.96 -14.76 -13.92
C LEU A 323 -15.48 -13.32 -13.92
N LEU A 324 -15.38 -12.59 -12.81
CA LEU A 324 -15.79 -11.17 -12.75
C LEU A 324 -14.97 -10.23 -13.66
N LEU A 325 -13.83 -10.69 -14.18
CA LEU A 325 -13.04 -9.97 -15.19
C LEU A 325 -13.47 -10.28 -16.63
N HIS A 326 -14.34 -11.27 -16.86
CA HIS A 326 -14.71 -11.73 -18.20
C HIS A 326 -16.23 -11.81 -18.43
N VAL A 327 -17.02 -12.04 -17.38
CA VAL A 327 -18.48 -12.14 -17.43
C VAL A 327 -19.11 -10.76 -17.32
N ARG A 328 -19.96 -10.44 -18.30
CA ARG A 328 -20.73 -9.19 -18.36
C ARG A 328 -22.17 -9.44 -17.96
N GLY A 329 -22.82 -8.42 -17.39
CA GLY A 329 -24.27 -8.43 -17.15
C GLY A 329 -24.81 -9.46 -16.16
N ALA A 330 -23.95 -10.18 -15.42
CA ALA A 330 -24.41 -11.17 -14.45
C ALA A 330 -25.28 -10.51 -13.37
N ARG A 331 -26.44 -11.12 -13.09
CA ARG A 331 -27.45 -10.64 -12.14
C ARG A 331 -27.44 -11.38 -10.82
N SER A 332 -26.58 -12.40 -10.69
CA SER A 332 -26.39 -13.16 -9.46
C SER A 332 -25.06 -13.92 -9.51
N TYR A 333 -24.70 -14.61 -8.43
CA TYR A 333 -23.52 -15.48 -8.40
C TYR A 333 -23.66 -16.69 -9.33
N GLU A 334 -24.88 -17.22 -9.48
CA GLU A 334 -25.19 -18.34 -10.36
C GLU A 334 -24.97 -17.96 -11.83
N GLU A 335 -25.38 -16.75 -12.22
CA GLU A 335 -25.12 -16.25 -13.57
C GLU A 335 -23.62 -16.02 -13.84
N VAL A 336 -22.82 -15.69 -12.82
CA VAL A 336 -21.36 -15.56 -12.98
C VAL A 336 -20.72 -16.91 -13.33
N ARG A 337 -21.25 -18.02 -12.84
CA ARG A 337 -20.77 -19.39 -13.13
C ARG A 337 -21.60 -20.10 -14.22
N THR A 338 -22.33 -19.34 -15.04
CA THR A 338 -23.10 -19.87 -16.17
C THR A 338 -22.31 -19.68 -17.46
N VAL A 339 -21.98 -20.78 -18.15
CA VAL A 339 -21.26 -20.76 -19.42
C VAL A 339 -22.12 -21.45 -20.48
N ASN A 340 -22.36 -20.78 -21.61
CA ASN A 340 -23.18 -21.30 -22.71
C ASN A 340 -24.57 -21.82 -22.27
N GLY A 341 -25.17 -21.20 -21.26
CA GLY A 341 -26.47 -21.59 -20.71
C GLY A 341 -26.44 -22.75 -19.69
N VAL A 342 -25.27 -23.30 -19.38
CA VAL A 342 -25.09 -24.33 -18.35
C VAL A 342 -24.59 -23.70 -17.06
N ILE A 343 -25.30 -23.95 -15.95
CA ILE A 343 -24.90 -23.51 -14.61
C ILE A 343 -23.98 -24.57 -13.99
N TYR A 344 -22.77 -24.19 -13.62
CA TYR A 344 -21.81 -25.09 -12.97
C TYR A 344 -21.95 -25.07 -11.44
N GLU A 345 -21.48 -26.11 -10.75
CA GLU A 345 -21.55 -26.20 -9.28
C GLU A 345 -20.50 -25.30 -8.60
N THR A 346 -19.35 -25.11 -9.23
CA THR A 346 -18.27 -24.29 -8.68
C THR A 346 -17.85 -23.18 -9.63
N PHE A 347 -17.24 -22.12 -9.11
CA PHE A 347 -16.63 -21.09 -9.97
C PHE A 347 -15.42 -21.65 -10.72
N LYS A 348 -14.75 -22.65 -10.16
CA LYS A 348 -13.63 -23.34 -10.80
C LYS A 348 -14.04 -24.05 -12.08
N GLU A 349 -15.15 -24.76 -12.09
CA GLU A 349 -15.62 -25.51 -13.26
C GLU A 349 -16.14 -24.60 -14.38
N ALA A 350 -16.57 -23.38 -14.04
CA ALA A 350 -17.03 -22.38 -15.00
C ALA A 350 -15.88 -21.61 -15.68
N CYS A 351 -14.65 -21.69 -15.16
CA CYS A 351 -13.46 -21.13 -15.80
C CYS A 351 -12.84 -22.13 -16.77
#